data_AF-A0AA37BVG8-F1
#
_entry.id   AF-A0AA37BVG8-F1
#
_cell.length_a   1.000
_cell.length_b   1.000
_cell.length_c   1.000
_cell.angle_alpha   90.00
_cell.angle_beta   90.00
_cell.angle_gamma   90.00
#
_symmetry.space_group_name_H-M   'P 1'
#
loop_
_entity.id
_entity.type
_entity.pdbx_description
1 polymer ?
#
loop_
_entity_poly.entity_id
_entity_poly.type
_entity_poly.pdbx_seq_one_letter_code
_entity_poly.pdbx_strand_id
1 'polypeptide(L)'
;MNDAVRPTEPAQDAFARLLVRMSPELGDDQEVGWQAVEAKGFRFPDDYKRFMAHFGAGMIEDTLAVLGPPVADDVEYGSMLSETRNACALWPPEAPGTAGVWPVERQLTERPPLIAWAVTTGGDLVCWLSKEDDPDRWPVAVWGRQEGPEHWTIVPHGMTGFLLGLFNAELDKHPLSDSSLWDKPNPRFISEKSEDRMRAEGIDPWTGEPDPLAGISFDD
;
A
#
# COMPACT_ATOMS: atom_id res chain seq x y z
N MET A 1 19.52 -24.20 19.56
CA MET A 1 18.31 -24.18 18.75
C MET A 1 18.63 -23.23 17.61
N ASN A 2 18.82 -23.75 16.40
CA ASN A 2 19.25 -22.95 15.26
C ASN A 2 18.07 -22.08 14.81
N ASP A 3 18.16 -20.77 15.01
CA ASP A 3 17.41 -19.79 14.23
C ASP A 3 17.93 -19.83 12.80
N ALA A 4 17.33 -20.68 11.99
CA ALA A 4 17.48 -20.60 10.54
C ALA A 4 16.70 -19.36 10.08
N VAL A 5 17.39 -18.24 9.94
CA VAL A 5 16.94 -17.12 9.13
C VAL A 5 16.59 -17.71 7.76
N ARG A 6 15.29 -17.75 7.42
CA ARG A 6 14.86 -18.16 6.08
C ARG A 6 15.57 -17.23 5.09
N PRO A 7 16.20 -17.75 4.02
CA PRO A 7 16.75 -16.90 2.98
C PRO A 7 15.66 -15.93 2.50
N THR A 8 15.97 -14.64 2.46
CA THR A 8 15.14 -13.65 1.77
C THR A 8 15.06 -14.09 0.31
N GLU A 9 13.90 -14.65 -0.06
CA GLU A 9 13.60 -15.09 -1.43
C GLU A 9 13.76 -13.89 -2.39
N PRO A 10 14.36 -14.08 -3.59
CA PRO A 10 14.60 -12.96 -4.49
C PRO A 10 13.27 -12.30 -4.89
N ALA A 11 13.22 -10.96 -4.88
CA ALA A 11 12.02 -10.16 -5.13
C ALA A 11 11.30 -10.51 -6.46
N GLN A 12 12.04 -10.98 -7.46
CA GLN A 12 11.48 -11.40 -8.75
C GLN A 12 10.62 -12.67 -8.65
N ASP A 13 10.97 -13.61 -7.78
CA ASP A 13 10.19 -14.82 -7.57
C ASP A 13 8.90 -14.53 -6.78
N ALA A 14 9.00 -13.67 -5.76
CA ALA A 14 7.83 -13.21 -5.01
C ALA A 14 6.80 -12.52 -5.91
N PHE A 15 7.22 -11.64 -6.83
CA PHE A 15 6.26 -10.94 -7.70
C PHE A 15 5.54 -11.90 -8.67
N ALA A 16 6.27 -12.87 -9.24
CA ALA A 16 5.65 -13.90 -10.07
C ALA A 16 4.61 -14.71 -9.29
N ARG A 17 4.88 -15.05 -8.03
CA ARG A 17 3.92 -15.72 -7.13
C ARG A 17 2.70 -14.84 -6.85
N LEU A 18 2.87 -13.52 -6.70
CA LEU A 18 1.75 -12.59 -6.52
C LEU A 18 0.80 -12.62 -7.72
N LEU A 19 1.33 -12.58 -8.94
CA LEU A 19 0.53 -12.66 -10.18
C LEU A 19 -0.26 -13.97 -10.32
N VAL A 20 0.20 -15.07 -9.69
CA VAL A 20 -0.54 -16.34 -9.66
C VAL A 20 -1.75 -16.27 -8.71
N ARG A 21 -1.66 -15.45 -7.64
CA ARG A 21 -2.72 -15.31 -6.64
C ARG A 21 -3.71 -14.22 -7.00
N MET A 22 -3.24 -13.12 -7.56
CA MET A 22 -4.05 -11.94 -7.83
C MET A 22 -3.98 -11.60 -9.32
N SER A 23 -5.12 -11.68 -10.00
CA SER A 23 -5.20 -11.41 -11.45
C SER A 23 -5.06 -9.90 -11.74
N PRO A 24 -4.18 -9.49 -12.66
CA PRO A 24 -4.04 -8.10 -13.09
C PRO A 24 -5.04 -7.70 -14.19
N GLU A 25 -6.05 -8.52 -14.53
CA GLU A 25 -6.99 -8.24 -15.63
C GLU A 25 -7.74 -6.89 -15.51
N LEU A 26 -7.98 -6.44 -14.28
CA LEU A 26 -8.58 -5.14 -13.99
C LEU A 26 -7.55 -4.12 -13.49
N GLY A 27 -6.26 -4.41 -13.68
CA GLY A 27 -5.17 -3.43 -13.58
C GLY A 27 -5.22 -2.41 -14.72
N ASP A 28 -4.37 -1.40 -14.65
CA ASP A 28 -4.29 -0.36 -15.69
C ASP A 28 -2.89 -0.16 -16.30
N ASP A 29 -1.94 -1.04 -15.99
CA ASP A 29 -0.54 -0.94 -16.40
C ASP A 29 0.02 0.49 -16.19
N GLN A 30 -0.17 1.05 -14.99
CA GLN A 30 0.08 2.46 -14.69
C GLN A 30 1.50 2.90 -15.12
N GLU A 31 1.56 3.81 -16.10
CA GLU A 31 2.80 4.45 -16.51
C GLU A 31 3.20 5.55 -15.51
N VAL A 32 3.96 5.16 -14.48
CA VAL A 32 4.54 6.11 -13.55
C VAL A 32 5.82 6.70 -14.14
N GLY A 33 5.89 8.03 -14.19
CA GLY A 33 7.10 8.77 -14.52
C GLY A 33 8.17 8.69 -13.43
N TRP A 34 8.71 7.48 -13.16
CA TRP A 34 9.63 7.21 -12.05
C TRP A 34 10.81 8.17 -12.01
N GLN A 35 11.35 8.54 -13.17
CA GLN A 35 12.45 9.51 -13.25
C GLN A 35 12.07 10.88 -12.65
N ALA A 36 10.84 11.36 -12.89
CA ALA A 36 10.37 12.64 -12.35
C ALA A 36 10.11 12.53 -10.85
N VAL A 37 9.53 11.42 -10.41
CA VAL A 37 9.29 11.12 -8.99
C VAL A 37 10.62 11.02 -8.23
N GLU A 38 11.61 10.31 -8.76
CA GLU A 38 12.93 10.15 -8.16
C GLU A 38 13.77 11.42 -8.21
N ALA A 39 13.58 12.27 -9.23
CA ALA A 39 14.21 13.58 -9.30
C ALA A 39 13.75 14.53 -8.17
N LYS A 40 12.55 14.30 -7.60
CA LYS A 40 12.07 14.99 -6.39
C LYS A 40 12.63 14.37 -5.10
N GLY A 41 13.50 13.36 -5.18
CA GLY A 41 14.15 12.74 -4.02
C GLY A 41 13.42 11.54 -3.44
N PHE A 42 12.25 11.17 -3.99
CA PHE A 42 11.59 9.93 -3.62
C PHE A 42 12.38 8.72 -4.09
N ARG A 43 12.32 7.64 -3.32
CA ARG A 43 12.82 6.32 -3.72
C ARG A 43 11.78 5.29 -3.36
N PHE A 44 11.65 4.27 -4.18
CA PHE A 44 10.67 3.21 -3.98
C PHE A 44 11.32 1.84 -4.17
N PRO A 45 10.88 0.84 -3.38
CA PRO A 45 11.24 -0.56 -3.63
C PRO A 45 10.89 -0.98 -5.06
N ASP A 46 11.70 -1.86 -5.64
CA ASP A 46 11.48 -2.39 -7.01
C ASP A 46 10.18 -3.19 -7.11
N ASP A 47 9.78 -3.88 -6.04
CA ASP A 47 8.57 -4.68 -6.01
C ASP A 47 7.29 -3.82 -6.10
N TYR A 48 7.29 -2.63 -5.49
CA TYR A 48 6.24 -1.64 -5.66
C TYR A 48 6.19 -1.07 -7.08
N LYS A 49 7.35 -0.78 -7.68
CA LYS A 49 7.40 -0.29 -9.07
C LYS A 49 6.81 -1.29 -10.04
N ARG A 50 7.10 -2.59 -9.84
CA ARG A 50 6.49 -3.68 -10.60
C ARG A 50 5.00 -3.81 -10.34
N PHE A 51 4.56 -3.66 -9.09
CA PHE A 51 3.14 -3.65 -8.76
C PHE A 51 2.41 -2.56 -9.55
N MET A 52 2.91 -1.32 -9.50
CA MET A 52 2.33 -0.20 -10.26
C MET A 52 2.31 -0.48 -11.78
N ALA A 53 3.37 -1.08 -12.32
CA ALA A 53 3.47 -1.36 -13.75
C ALA A 53 2.49 -2.43 -14.27
N HIS A 54 1.84 -3.22 -13.39
CA HIS A 54 0.90 -4.28 -13.78
C HIS A 54 -0.51 -4.05 -13.25
N PHE A 55 -0.61 -3.56 -12.01
CA PHE A 55 -1.87 -3.34 -11.32
C PHE A 55 -2.23 -1.86 -11.29
N GLY A 56 -1.27 -1.00 -10.98
CA GLY A 56 -1.49 0.41 -10.68
C GLY A 56 -1.99 0.63 -9.25
N ALA A 57 -2.32 1.89 -8.92
CA ALA A 57 -3.07 2.23 -7.73
C ALA A 57 -4.50 1.67 -7.81
N GLY A 58 -5.08 1.32 -6.67
CA GLY A 58 -6.40 0.68 -6.65
C GLY A 58 -6.67 -0.10 -5.38
N MET A 59 -7.66 -0.98 -5.45
CA MET A 59 -8.23 -1.64 -4.28
C MET A 59 -8.09 -3.16 -4.40
N ILE A 60 -7.77 -3.81 -3.27
CA ILE A 60 -7.76 -5.27 -3.10
C ILE A 60 -8.96 -5.64 -2.21
N GLU A 61 -9.86 -6.48 -2.74
CA GLU A 61 -11.05 -7.00 -2.04
C GLU A 61 -11.90 -5.92 -1.35
N ASP A 62 -12.04 -4.76 -1.97
CA ASP A 62 -12.73 -3.59 -1.40
C ASP A 62 -12.27 -3.22 0.03
N THR A 63 -11.07 -3.66 0.41
CA THR A 63 -10.57 -3.56 1.78
C THR A 63 -9.29 -2.75 1.84
N LEU A 64 -8.31 -3.06 0.98
CA LEU A 64 -6.98 -2.44 1.03
C LEU A 64 -6.74 -1.60 -0.21
N ALA A 65 -6.65 -0.29 -0.03
CA ALA A 65 -6.27 0.66 -1.07
C ALA A 65 -4.75 0.72 -1.18
N VAL A 66 -4.21 0.38 -2.33
CA VAL A 66 -2.82 0.64 -2.70
C VAL A 66 -2.73 2.05 -3.28
N LEU A 67 -1.94 2.88 -2.63
CA LEU A 67 -1.81 4.30 -2.96
C LEU A 67 -0.87 4.49 -4.15
N GLY A 68 -1.23 5.36 -5.08
CA GLY A 68 -0.34 5.77 -6.17
C GLY A 68 0.86 6.59 -5.67
N PRO A 69 2.00 6.57 -6.39
CA PRO A 69 3.13 7.42 -6.05
C PRO A 69 2.79 8.90 -6.25
N PRO A 70 3.51 9.83 -5.61
CA PRO A 70 3.26 11.26 -5.75
C PRO A 70 3.72 11.77 -7.12
N VAL A 71 2.85 11.65 -8.12
CA VAL A 71 3.13 12.11 -9.50
C VAL A 71 2.99 13.64 -9.63
N ALA A 72 2.29 14.27 -8.68
CA ALA A 72 2.18 15.71 -8.49
C ALA A 72 2.46 16.08 -7.03
N ASP A 73 2.38 17.36 -6.67
CA ASP A 73 2.39 17.80 -5.26
C ASP A 73 1.00 17.58 -4.64
N ASP A 74 0.42 16.41 -4.94
CA ASP A 74 -0.95 16.05 -4.61
C ASP A 74 -1.04 15.74 -3.12
N VAL A 75 -1.88 16.52 -2.44
CA VAL A 75 -2.11 16.47 -1.00
C VAL A 75 -3.56 16.13 -0.69
N GLU A 76 -4.29 15.59 -1.68
CA GLU A 76 -5.63 15.11 -1.49
C GLU A 76 -5.68 14.06 -0.37
N TYR A 77 -6.83 14.03 0.29
CA TYR A 77 -7.07 13.07 1.37
C TYR A 77 -7.00 11.64 0.81
N GLY A 78 -6.26 10.76 1.48
CA GLY A 78 -5.99 9.40 0.99
C GLY A 78 -4.80 9.30 0.03
N SER A 79 -4.13 10.41 -0.32
CA SER A 79 -2.89 10.35 -1.10
C SER A 79 -1.74 9.73 -0.31
N MET A 80 -0.72 9.22 -1.02
CA MET A 80 0.51 8.73 -0.39
C MET A 80 1.15 9.77 0.54
N LEU A 81 1.14 11.06 0.17
CA LEU A 81 1.73 12.14 0.98
C LEU A 81 0.89 12.46 2.23
N SER A 82 -0.44 12.45 2.11
CA SER A 82 -1.32 12.66 3.28
C SER A 82 -1.21 11.52 4.27
N GLU A 83 -1.20 10.28 3.80
CA GLU A 83 -1.13 9.10 4.66
C GLU A 83 0.26 8.90 5.23
N THR A 84 1.31 9.28 4.51
CA THR A 84 2.67 9.35 5.06
C THR A 84 2.78 10.35 6.21
N ARG A 85 2.14 11.53 6.08
CA ARG A 85 2.07 12.51 7.18
C ARG A 85 1.36 11.92 8.39
N ASN A 86 0.21 11.26 8.17
CA ASN A 86 -0.59 10.64 9.24
C ASN A 86 0.21 9.53 9.95
N ALA A 87 0.83 8.63 9.19
CA ALA A 87 1.70 7.57 9.69
C ALA A 87 2.85 8.12 10.53
N CYS A 88 3.56 9.15 10.04
CA CYS A 88 4.65 9.78 10.77
C CYS A 88 4.19 10.47 12.06
N ALA A 89 2.96 11.00 12.10
CA ALA A 89 2.39 11.60 13.31
C ALA A 89 2.00 10.55 14.37
N LEU A 90 1.65 9.34 13.95
CA LEU A 90 1.33 8.19 14.80
C LEU A 90 2.57 7.34 15.15
N TRP A 91 3.70 7.58 14.49
CA TRP A 91 4.94 6.85 14.72
C TRP A 91 5.54 7.22 16.09
N PRO A 92 5.83 6.24 16.97
CA PRO A 92 6.22 6.53 18.36
C PRO A 92 7.49 7.37 18.43
N PRO A 93 7.59 8.43 19.26
CA PRO A 93 8.76 9.33 19.30
C PRO A 93 10.10 8.62 19.60
N GLU A 94 10.07 7.49 20.31
CA GLU A 94 11.24 6.68 20.65
C GLU A 94 11.58 5.61 19.59
N ALA A 95 10.71 5.40 18.60
CA ALA A 95 10.99 4.47 17.52
C ALA A 95 12.16 4.98 16.66
N PRO A 96 12.92 4.13 15.96
CA PRO A 96 14.04 4.65 15.19
C PRO A 96 13.53 5.53 14.03
N GLY A 97 14.23 6.62 13.70
CA GLY A 97 13.90 7.53 12.59
C GLY A 97 13.02 8.75 12.93
N THR A 98 12.71 8.99 14.21
CA THR A 98 11.62 9.88 14.67
C THR A 98 12.00 11.32 14.99
N ALA A 99 12.78 11.97 14.14
CA ALA A 99 13.01 13.40 14.34
C ALA A 99 11.87 14.25 13.72
N GLY A 100 10.81 14.47 14.50
CA GLY A 100 9.89 15.61 14.34
C GLY A 100 8.66 15.40 13.44
N VAL A 101 8.00 16.52 13.13
CA VAL A 101 6.79 16.56 12.27
C VAL A 101 7.20 16.40 10.80
N TRP A 102 6.38 15.69 10.03
CA TRP A 102 6.59 15.41 8.61
C TRP A 102 5.49 16.04 7.75
N PRO A 103 5.44 17.38 7.62
CA PRO A 103 4.51 18.02 6.72
C PRO A 103 4.89 17.72 5.26
N VAL A 104 3.96 17.87 4.32
CA VAL A 104 4.16 17.45 2.92
C VAL A 104 5.36 18.16 2.28
N GLU A 105 5.55 19.44 2.57
CA GLU A 105 6.63 20.25 2.03
C GLU A 105 8.02 19.67 2.39
N ARG A 106 8.12 19.07 3.59
CA ARG A 106 9.33 18.36 4.01
C ARG A 106 9.45 17.03 3.28
N GLN A 107 8.37 16.28 3.13
CA GLN A 107 8.37 14.98 2.42
C GLN A 107 8.79 15.11 0.94
N LEU A 108 8.53 16.26 0.31
CA LEU A 108 8.95 16.55 -1.07
C LEU A 108 10.45 16.83 -1.23
N THR A 109 11.19 16.97 -0.13
CA THR A 109 12.62 17.33 -0.15
C THR A 109 13.49 16.40 0.70
N GLU A 110 12.89 15.72 1.68
CA GLU A 110 13.53 14.80 2.60
C GLU A 110 12.74 13.49 2.66
N ARG A 111 13.46 12.36 2.82
CA ARG A 111 12.84 11.05 3.00
C ARG A 111 12.24 10.93 4.42
N PRO A 112 10.92 10.74 4.55
CA PRO A 112 10.30 10.46 5.85
C PRO A 112 10.74 9.09 6.40
N PRO A 113 10.63 8.83 7.71
CA PRO A 113 11.00 7.55 8.32
C PRO A 113 10.01 6.43 7.99
N LEU A 114 8.78 6.81 7.67
CA LEU A 114 7.74 5.95 7.14
C LEU A 114 7.27 6.53 5.81
N ILE A 115 6.92 5.67 4.87
CA ILE A 115 6.21 6.04 3.64
C ILE A 115 4.97 5.15 3.55
N ALA A 116 3.77 5.73 3.61
CA ALA A 116 2.53 4.98 3.46
C ALA A 116 2.37 4.54 2.00
N TRP A 117 2.02 3.27 1.79
CA TRP A 117 1.76 2.72 0.45
C TRP A 117 0.41 2.04 0.35
N ALA A 118 -0.21 1.74 1.49
CA ALA A 118 -1.60 1.31 1.52
C ALA A 118 -2.33 1.77 2.79
N VAL A 119 -3.65 1.86 2.66
CA VAL A 119 -4.60 2.01 3.76
C VAL A 119 -5.68 0.95 3.67
N THR A 120 -6.26 0.56 4.81
CA THR A 120 -7.45 -0.27 4.80
C THR A 120 -8.72 0.56 5.00
N THR A 121 -9.88 0.06 4.58
CA THR A 121 -11.19 0.64 4.89
C THR A 121 -11.46 0.67 6.40
N GLY A 122 -10.83 -0.23 7.16
CA GLY A 122 -10.77 -0.20 8.63
C GLY A 122 -9.93 0.95 9.21
N GLY A 123 -9.20 1.67 8.37
CA GLY A 123 -8.33 2.79 8.73
C GLY A 123 -6.94 2.39 9.23
N ASP A 124 -6.48 1.18 8.90
CA ASP A 124 -5.09 0.77 9.16
C ASP A 124 -4.14 1.48 8.19
N LEU A 125 -2.92 1.74 8.65
CA LEU A 125 -1.85 2.27 7.80
C LEU A 125 -0.82 1.17 7.53
N VAL A 126 -0.47 1.01 6.26
CA VAL A 126 0.58 0.09 5.83
C VAL A 126 1.67 0.90 5.17
N CYS A 127 2.86 0.87 5.76
CA CYS A 127 3.96 1.75 5.41
C CYS A 127 5.24 0.95 5.14
N TRP A 128 6.18 1.52 4.41
CA TRP A 128 7.58 1.10 4.47
C TRP A 128 8.30 1.85 5.56
N LEU A 129 9.22 1.18 6.26
CA LEU A 129 10.15 1.80 7.19
C LEU A 129 11.45 2.18 6.44
N SER A 130 11.50 3.40 5.95
CA SER A 130 12.47 3.92 4.97
C SER A 130 13.83 4.35 5.56
N LYS A 131 14.35 3.54 6.48
CA LYS A 131 15.60 3.81 7.21
C LYS A 131 16.85 3.53 6.39
N GLU A 132 16.88 2.39 5.73
CA GLU A 132 18.01 1.98 4.92
C GLU A 132 18.09 2.87 3.66
N ASP A 133 19.29 3.05 3.11
CA ASP A 133 19.43 3.83 1.87
C ASP A 133 18.95 3.09 0.62
N ASP A 134 18.98 1.76 0.70
CA ASP A 134 18.46 0.84 -0.30
C ASP A 134 16.96 0.57 -0.06
N PRO A 135 16.06 1.01 -0.96
CA PRO A 135 14.62 0.82 -0.82
C PRO A 135 14.20 -0.64 -0.78
N ASP A 136 14.92 -1.53 -1.45
CA ASP A 136 14.59 -2.97 -1.49
C ASP A 136 14.78 -3.66 -0.13
N ARG A 137 15.38 -2.95 0.83
CA ARG A 137 15.60 -3.42 2.21
C ARG A 137 14.62 -2.82 3.21
N TRP A 138 13.65 -2.02 2.77
CA TRP A 138 12.66 -1.43 3.67
C TRP A 138 11.61 -2.47 4.11
N PRO A 139 11.50 -2.77 5.41
CA PRO A 139 10.44 -3.65 5.90
C PRO A 139 9.10 -2.91 5.92
N VAL A 140 8.01 -3.67 5.89
CA VAL A 140 6.65 -3.14 6.10
C VAL A 140 6.40 -2.89 7.58
N ALA A 141 5.88 -1.71 7.90
CA ALA A 141 5.37 -1.32 9.20
C ALA A 141 3.85 -1.14 9.11
N VAL A 142 3.11 -1.82 9.99
CA VAL A 142 1.65 -1.76 10.01
C VAL A 142 1.19 -1.13 11.31
N TRP A 143 0.31 -0.14 11.20
CA TRP A 143 -0.44 0.40 12.32
C TRP A 143 -1.88 -0.08 12.24
N GLY A 144 -2.27 -0.94 13.17
CA GLY A 144 -3.63 -1.45 13.29
C GLY A 144 -4.48 -0.49 14.12
N ARG A 145 -5.47 0.16 13.51
CA ARG A 145 -6.29 1.18 14.18
C ARG A 145 -6.99 0.65 15.44
N GLN A 146 -7.47 -0.59 15.41
CA GLN A 146 -8.18 -1.21 16.54
C GLN A 146 -7.24 -1.67 17.67
N GLU A 147 -5.95 -1.77 17.40
CA GLU A 147 -4.94 -2.18 18.39
C GLU A 147 -4.44 -1.00 19.26
N GLY A 148 -4.82 0.24 18.88
CA GLY A 148 -4.49 1.46 19.59
C GLY A 148 -3.28 2.21 19.02
N PRO A 149 -3.07 3.47 19.45
CA PRO A 149 -2.13 4.39 18.81
C PRO A 149 -0.66 3.96 18.89
N GLU A 150 -0.30 3.13 19.87
CA GLU A 150 1.09 2.67 20.09
C GLU A 150 1.40 1.34 19.39
N HIS A 151 0.40 0.68 18.79
CA HIS A 151 0.59 -0.68 18.26
C HIS A 151 1.05 -0.67 16.81
N TRP A 152 2.36 -0.87 16.63
CA TRP A 152 2.98 -1.06 15.32
C TRP A 152 3.55 -2.48 15.21
N THR A 153 3.25 -3.16 14.11
CA THR A 153 3.85 -4.45 13.75
C THR A 153 4.85 -4.26 12.63
N ILE A 154 6.10 -4.69 12.84
CA ILE A 154 7.13 -4.68 11.80
C ILE A 154 7.21 -6.07 11.17
N VAL A 155 7.00 -6.13 9.87
CA VAL A 155 7.09 -7.33 9.05
C VAL A 155 8.36 -7.23 8.18
N PRO A 156 9.32 -8.16 8.28
CA PRO A 156 10.61 -8.08 7.59
C PRO A 156 10.52 -8.47 6.10
N HIS A 157 9.54 -7.91 5.40
CA HIS A 157 9.26 -8.12 3.98
C HIS A 157 9.03 -6.78 3.27
N GLY A 158 9.28 -6.76 1.96
CA GLY A 158 8.79 -5.70 1.07
C GLY A 158 7.28 -5.83 0.82
N MET A 159 6.73 -4.99 -0.06
CA MET A 159 5.30 -4.96 -0.38
C MET A 159 4.78 -6.33 -0.82
N THR A 160 5.45 -6.95 -1.78
CA THR A 160 4.98 -8.20 -2.40
C THR A 160 5.03 -9.37 -1.40
N GLY A 161 6.12 -9.44 -0.62
CA GLY A 161 6.26 -10.47 0.41
C GLY A 161 5.21 -10.31 1.53
N PHE A 162 4.89 -9.07 1.90
CA PHE A 162 3.82 -8.78 2.85
C PHE A 162 2.45 -9.24 2.32
N LEU A 163 2.09 -8.87 1.09
CA LEU A 163 0.81 -9.26 0.47
C LEU A 163 0.68 -10.78 0.36
N LEU A 164 1.71 -11.48 -0.13
CA LEU A 164 1.71 -12.95 -0.19
C LEU A 164 1.58 -13.59 1.20
N GLY A 165 2.32 -13.08 2.18
CA GLY A 165 2.24 -13.57 3.55
C GLY A 165 0.85 -13.39 4.14
N LEU A 166 0.20 -12.26 3.85
CA LEU A 166 -1.18 -11.97 4.27
C LEU A 166 -2.18 -12.94 3.62
N PHE A 167 -2.13 -13.07 2.30
CA PHE A 167 -3.03 -13.91 1.51
C PHE A 167 -2.92 -15.41 1.83
N ASN A 168 -1.75 -15.85 2.32
CA ASN A 168 -1.51 -17.24 2.69
C ASN A 168 -1.55 -17.49 4.20
N ALA A 169 -1.83 -16.47 5.02
CA ALA A 169 -1.75 -16.56 6.48
C ALA A 169 -0.38 -17.04 7.01
N GLU A 170 0.70 -16.63 6.34
CA GLU A 170 2.09 -17.05 6.62
C GLU A 170 2.88 -16.04 7.47
N LEU A 171 2.28 -14.89 7.82
CA LEU A 171 2.88 -13.92 8.73
C LEU A 171 2.80 -14.42 10.19
N ASP A 172 3.77 -14.04 11.02
CA ASP A 172 3.84 -14.48 12.43
C ASP A 172 2.61 -14.06 13.25
N LYS A 173 2.02 -12.90 12.91
CA LYS A 173 0.79 -12.37 13.50
C LYS A 173 -0.02 -11.71 12.39
N HIS A 174 -1.35 -11.80 12.50
CA HIS A 174 -2.29 -10.98 11.74
C HIS A 174 -2.06 -9.48 12.03
N PRO A 175 -1.60 -8.67 11.06
CA PRO A 175 -1.14 -7.31 11.36
C PRO A 175 -2.21 -6.22 11.14
N LEU A 176 -3.33 -6.55 10.47
CA LEU A 176 -4.41 -5.60 10.15
C LEU A 176 -5.54 -5.70 11.19
N SER A 177 -6.40 -4.68 11.25
CA SER A 177 -7.59 -4.70 12.10
C SER A 177 -8.70 -5.61 11.53
N ASP A 178 -8.76 -5.77 10.20
CA ASP A 178 -9.71 -6.65 9.50
C ASP A 178 -9.00 -7.89 8.95
N SER A 179 -9.65 -9.04 9.09
CA SER A 179 -9.21 -10.35 8.59
C SER A 179 -9.65 -10.70 7.17
N SER A 180 -10.33 -9.82 6.44
CA SER A 180 -10.86 -10.10 5.09
C SER A 180 -9.82 -10.55 4.07
N LEU A 181 -8.56 -10.14 4.26
CA LEU A 181 -7.41 -10.53 3.42
C LEU A 181 -6.58 -11.69 3.98
N TRP A 182 -6.85 -12.14 5.20
CA TRP A 182 -6.14 -13.25 5.82
C TRP A 182 -6.60 -14.58 5.26
N ASP A 183 -5.66 -15.44 4.85
CA ASP A 183 -5.96 -16.72 4.19
C ASP A 183 -6.91 -16.54 2.97
N LYS A 184 -6.72 -15.44 2.23
CA LYS A 184 -7.46 -15.12 1.01
C LYS A 184 -6.65 -15.54 -0.22
N PRO A 185 -6.87 -16.74 -0.78
CA PRO A 185 -5.96 -17.31 -1.77
C PRO A 185 -5.99 -16.64 -3.14
N ASN A 186 -7.14 -16.09 -3.54
CA ASN A 186 -7.28 -15.43 -4.84
C ASN A 186 -7.98 -14.09 -4.66
N PRO A 187 -7.30 -13.09 -4.07
CA PRO A 187 -7.90 -11.79 -3.87
C PRO A 187 -8.13 -11.10 -5.22
N ARG A 188 -9.24 -10.39 -5.33
CA ARG A 188 -9.56 -9.56 -6.48
C ARG A 188 -8.93 -8.17 -6.34
N PHE A 189 -8.30 -7.71 -7.40
CA PHE A 189 -7.81 -6.34 -7.53
C PHE A 189 -8.63 -5.59 -8.59
N ILE A 190 -8.86 -4.30 -8.37
CA ILE A 190 -9.42 -3.36 -9.35
C ILE A 190 -8.62 -2.06 -9.25
N SER A 191 -8.04 -1.59 -10.36
CA SER A 191 -7.35 -0.30 -10.39
C SER A 191 -8.35 0.85 -10.26
N GLU A 192 -7.90 2.01 -9.76
CA GLU A 192 -8.73 3.22 -9.66
C GLU A 192 -9.37 3.56 -11.01
N LYS A 193 -8.59 3.49 -12.10
CA LYS A 193 -9.07 3.72 -13.46
C LYS A 193 -10.14 2.73 -13.91
N SER A 194 -9.98 1.44 -13.59
CA SER A 194 -10.99 0.42 -13.92
C SER A 194 -12.26 0.65 -13.10
N GLU A 195 -12.11 1.01 -11.83
CA GLU A 195 -13.19 1.30 -10.92
C GLU A 195 -14.03 2.51 -11.37
N ASP A 196 -13.37 3.61 -11.72
CA ASP A 196 -13.98 4.82 -12.27
C ASP A 196 -14.73 4.54 -13.57
N ARG A 197 -14.15 3.73 -14.46
CA ARG A 197 -14.82 3.32 -15.70
C ARG A 197 -16.11 2.55 -15.41
N MET A 198 -16.06 1.57 -14.50
CA MET A 198 -17.25 0.77 -14.15
C MET A 198 -18.34 1.65 -13.53
N ARG A 199 -17.98 2.54 -12.59
CA ARG A 199 -18.91 3.51 -12.00
C ARG A 199 -19.52 4.45 -13.03
N ALA A 200 -18.71 4.96 -13.97
CA ALA A 200 -19.20 5.82 -15.05
C ALA A 200 -20.19 5.09 -15.99
N GLU A 201 -20.06 3.76 -16.11
CA GLU A 201 -20.99 2.88 -16.83
C GLU A 201 -22.21 2.48 -15.98
N GLY A 202 -22.28 2.94 -14.73
CA GLY A 202 -23.34 2.62 -13.77
C GLY A 202 -23.28 1.19 -13.24
N ILE A 203 -22.08 0.62 -13.19
CA ILE A 203 -21.82 -0.74 -12.71
C ILE A 203 -21.03 -0.66 -11.41
N ASP A 204 -21.52 -1.33 -10.37
CA ASP A 204 -20.80 -1.49 -9.14
C ASP A 204 -19.53 -2.34 -9.41
N PRO A 205 -18.32 -1.82 -9.12
CA PRO A 205 -17.06 -2.50 -9.45
C PRO A 205 -16.91 -3.87 -8.78
N TRP A 206 -17.46 -4.05 -7.58
CA TRP A 206 -17.23 -5.20 -6.72
C TRP A 206 -18.30 -6.28 -6.88
N THR A 207 -19.54 -5.90 -7.15
CA THR A 207 -20.66 -6.83 -7.38
C THR A 207 -20.92 -7.10 -8.86
N GLY A 208 -20.56 -6.15 -9.75
CA GLY A 208 -20.90 -6.20 -11.18
C GLY A 208 -22.39 -5.94 -11.47
N GLU A 209 -23.18 -5.62 -10.46
CA GLU A 209 -24.58 -5.25 -10.59
C GLU A 209 -24.71 -3.75 -10.94
N PRO A 210 -25.87 -3.30 -11.44
CA PRO A 210 -26.11 -1.87 -11.61
C PRO A 210 -25.90 -1.13 -10.29
N ASP A 211 -25.02 -0.12 -10.28
CA ASP A 211 -24.79 0.72 -9.12
C ASP A 211 -26.08 1.50 -8.80
N PRO A 212 -26.73 1.25 -7.65
CA PRO A 212 -27.98 1.91 -7.29
C PRO A 212 -27.84 3.42 -7.08
N LEU A 213 -26.60 3.93 -6.98
CA LEU A 213 -26.28 5.34 -6.84
C LEU A 213 -25.85 5.99 -8.17
N ALA A 214 -25.74 5.24 -9.25
CA ALA A 214 -25.35 5.77 -10.56
C ALA A 214 -26.34 6.85 -11.04
N GLY A 215 -25.82 8.05 -11.29
CA GLY A 215 -26.61 9.19 -11.77
C GLY A 215 -27.39 9.96 -10.69
N ILE A 216 -27.21 9.64 -9.41
CA ILE A 216 -27.73 10.43 -8.30
C ILE A 216 -26.74 11.57 -8.01
N SER A 217 -27.11 12.80 -8.38
CA SER A 217 -26.38 14.01 -7.98
C SER A 217 -26.79 14.39 -6.56
N PHE A 218 -25.86 14.40 -5.61
CA PHE A 218 -26.07 14.98 -4.28
C PHE A 218 -25.77 16.48 -4.31
N ASP A 219 -26.47 17.21 -5.18
CA ASP A 219 -26.53 18.68 -5.12
C ASP A 219 -27.90 19.07 -4.58
N ASP A 220 -27.95 19.47 -3.31
CA ASP A 220 -28.99 20.32 -2.70
C ASP A 220 -28.39 21.11 -1.51
#